data_AF-A0A0K1R959-F1
#
_entry.id   AF-A0A0K1R959-F1
#
_cell.length_a   1.000
_cell.length_b   1.000
_cell.length_c   1.000
_cell.angle_alpha   90.00
_cell.angle_beta   90.00
_cell.angle_gamma   90.00
#
_symmetry.space_group_name_H-M   'P 1'
#
loop_
_entity.id
_entity.type
_entity.pdbx_description
1 polymer ?
#
loop_
_entity_poly.entity_id
_entity_poly.type
_entity_poly.pdbx_seq_one_letter_code
_entity_poly.pdbx_strand_id
1 'polypeptide(L)'
;MVEEELNHQLALGMDKERPFYFGLTAGWDSRVFLQSTLERLKALNAIAFTYHSFDKNPSHSRNDLIAASRLAVNSDLRFLVMDLKPAGKSSQFSKAYAKTFTGWARFPALAESFYKELAPDGQVAILLGPEIGTVFYRERDPSLLNARGLATKFTQSSFSENTDLIRYLDLYIDYTQLDMGEQAIFHPFDLFYWESRLSSWAAGGYAEYEMAADVILPFNTRRILVPMLEQSFEARLNKSVYRTILHLH
;
A
#
# COMPACT_ATOMS: atom_id res chain seq x y z
N MET A 1 1.18 20.13 -7.06
CA MET A 1 -0.06 19.34 -7.23
C MET A 1 -0.08 18.05 -6.41
N VAL A 2 0.61 16.95 -6.81
CA VAL A 2 0.52 15.67 -6.05
C VAL A 2 1.06 15.78 -4.61
N GLU A 3 2.19 16.46 -4.43
CA GLU A 3 2.78 16.73 -3.11
C GLU A 3 1.83 17.51 -2.18
N GLU A 4 1.32 18.64 -2.67
CA GLU A 4 0.37 19.48 -1.92
C GLU A 4 -0.92 18.71 -1.61
N GLU A 5 -1.40 17.92 -2.56
CA GLU A 5 -2.61 17.12 -2.40
C GLU A 5 -2.40 16.01 -1.36
N LEU A 6 -1.25 15.34 -1.31
CA LEU A 6 -0.93 14.37 -0.25
C LEU A 6 -1.02 15.01 1.14
N ASN A 7 -0.43 16.19 1.30
CA ASN A 7 -0.51 16.94 2.55
C ASN A 7 -1.93 17.36 2.90
N HIS A 8 -2.72 17.74 1.89
CA HIS A 8 -4.13 18.10 2.06
C HIS A 8 -4.99 16.89 2.47
N GLN A 9 -4.81 15.74 1.82
CA GLN A 9 -5.54 14.51 2.14
C GLN A 9 -5.24 14.02 3.55
N LEU A 10 -3.96 14.08 3.96
CA LEU A 10 -3.60 13.78 5.34
C LEU A 10 -4.35 14.70 6.32
N ALA A 11 -4.40 16.00 6.03
CA ALA A 11 -5.11 16.97 6.86
C ALA A 11 -6.61 16.71 6.97
N LEU A 12 -7.24 16.20 5.91
CA LEU A 12 -8.68 15.87 5.90
C LEU A 12 -8.99 14.56 6.63
N GLY A 13 -8.10 13.57 6.52
CA GLY A 13 -8.33 12.23 7.06
C GLY A 13 -7.96 12.04 8.52
N MET A 14 -7.14 12.93 9.09
CA MET A 14 -6.59 12.77 10.44
C MET A 14 -7.35 13.60 11.49
N ASP A 15 -7.49 13.04 12.68
CA ASP A 15 -7.76 13.77 13.91
C ASP A 15 -6.44 14.16 14.60
N LYS A 16 -6.22 15.45 14.81
CA LYS A 16 -4.97 15.98 15.40
C LYS A 16 -4.84 15.71 16.90
N GLU A 17 -5.91 15.37 17.59
CA GLU A 17 -5.90 15.12 19.04
C GLU A 17 -5.56 13.65 19.37
N ARG A 18 -5.48 12.79 18.35
CA ARG A 18 -5.25 11.35 18.48
C ARG A 18 -3.84 10.98 18.01
N PRO A 19 -3.19 9.96 18.60
CA PRO A 19 -1.89 9.48 18.16
C PRO A 19 -1.89 9.08 16.68
N PHE A 20 -0.91 9.58 15.92
CA PHE A 20 -0.79 9.31 14.49
C PHE A 20 0.47 8.52 14.16
N TYR A 21 0.30 7.45 13.41
CA TYR A 21 1.35 6.52 13.00
C TYR A 21 1.41 6.42 11.48
N PHE A 22 2.60 6.19 10.92
CA PHE A 22 2.73 5.92 9.50
C PHE A 22 3.91 5.00 9.19
N GLY A 23 3.74 4.14 8.18
CA GLY A 23 4.78 3.21 7.77
C GLY A 23 5.92 3.93 7.03
N LEU A 24 7.15 3.75 7.49
CA LEU A 24 8.37 4.25 6.87
C LEU A 24 9.28 3.08 6.46
N THR A 25 9.76 3.12 5.22
CA THR A 25 10.56 2.05 4.58
C THR A 25 11.65 2.66 3.69
N ALA A 26 12.44 1.82 3.02
CA ALA A 26 13.32 2.29 1.94
C ALA A 26 12.57 2.63 0.64
N GLY A 27 11.28 2.27 0.57
CA GLY A 27 10.42 2.42 -0.59
C GLY A 27 10.14 3.87 -0.97
N TRP A 28 9.77 4.08 -2.23
CA TRP A 28 9.51 5.41 -2.75
C TRP A 28 8.23 6.02 -2.17
N ASP A 29 7.18 5.22 -1.97
CA ASP A 29 5.87 5.71 -1.53
C ASP A 29 5.95 6.34 -0.13
N SER A 30 6.65 5.67 0.80
CA SER A 30 6.86 6.19 2.16
C SER A 30 7.76 7.41 2.20
N ARG A 31 8.77 7.49 1.33
CA ARG A 31 9.63 8.66 1.19
C ARG A 31 8.90 9.87 0.61
N VAL A 32 8.08 9.65 -0.43
CA VAL A 32 7.26 10.70 -1.05
C VAL A 32 6.24 11.22 -0.05
N PHE A 33 5.58 10.33 0.69
CA PHE A 33 4.67 10.73 1.76
C PHE A 33 5.39 11.54 2.84
N LEU A 34 6.54 11.06 3.34
CA LEU A 34 7.34 11.76 4.33
C LEU A 34 7.72 13.17 3.84
N GLN A 35 8.30 13.28 2.65
CA GLN A 35 8.72 14.57 2.07
C GLN A 35 7.53 15.53 1.94
N SER A 36 6.40 15.04 1.43
CA SER A 36 5.20 15.85 1.19
C SER A 36 4.50 16.32 2.48
N THR A 37 4.74 15.63 3.60
CA THR A 37 3.96 15.82 4.84
C THR A 37 4.79 16.12 6.09
N LEU A 38 6.12 16.25 5.95
CA LEU A 38 7.07 16.30 7.08
C LEU A 38 6.68 17.32 8.15
N GLU A 39 6.42 18.57 7.75
CA GLU A 39 6.09 19.64 8.69
C GLU A 39 4.79 19.35 9.47
N ARG A 40 3.81 18.72 8.81
CA ARG A 40 2.57 18.29 9.45
C ARG A 40 2.81 17.13 10.42
N LEU A 41 3.61 16.15 10.01
CA LEU A 41 3.97 15.01 10.86
C LEU A 41 4.71 15.47 12.12
N LYS A 42 5.61 16.44 12.01
CA LYS A 42 6.27 17.08 13.15
C LYS A 42 5.28 17.80 14.05
N ALA A 43 4.38 18.60 13.49
CA ALA A 43 3.35 19.31 14.25
C ALA A 43 2.41 18.36 15.02
N LEU A 44 2.16 17.17 14.47
CA LEU A 44 1.38 16.10 15.12
C LEU A 44 2.16 15.29 16.16
N ASN A 45 3.48 15.49 16.28
CA ASN A 45 4.36 14.57 17.01
C ASN A 45 4.15 13.10 16.57
N ALA A 46 3.98 12.91 15.25
CA ALA A 46 3.69 11.62 14.64
C ALA A 46 4.81 10.61 14.89
N ILE A 47 4.43 9.33 14.94
CA ILE A 47 5.37 8.22 15.13
C ILE A 47 5.50 7.47 13.80
N ALA A 48 6.67 7.62 13.17
CA ALA A 48 7.05 6.76 12.05
C ALA A 48 7.27 5.34 12.59
N PHE A 49 6.87 4.30 11.85
CA PHE A 49 7.19 2.93 12.22
C PHE A 49 7.71 2.11 11.06
N THR A 50 8.45 1.06 11.39
CA THR A 50 8.76 -0.02 10.46
C THR A 50 8.65 -1.34 11.20
N TYR A 51 8.68 -2.45 10.46
CA TYR A 51 8.64 -3.77 11.06
C TYR A 51 9.76 -4.66 10.53
N HIS A 52 10.30 -5.51 11.39
CA HIS A 52 11.35 -6.46 11.04
C HIS A 52 11.20 -7.72 11.89
N SER A 53 11.41 -8.89 11.29
CA SER A 53 11.48 -10.13 12.07
C SER A 53 12.94 -10.40 12.41
N PHE A 54 13.35 -10.10 13.64
CA PHE A 54 14.76 -10.24 14.05
C PHE A 54 15.21 -11.71 14.07
N ASP A 55 14.30 -12.65 14.34
CA ASP A 55 14.61 -14.08 14.35
C ASP A 55 14.92 -14.62 12.94
N LYS A 56 14.15 -14.17 11.93
CA LYS A 56 14.33 -14.60 10.54
C LYS A 56 15.34 -13.74 9.79
N ASN A 57 15.52 -12.50 10.22
CA ASN A 57 16.43 -11.48 9.67
C ASN A 57 16.47 -11.43 8.12
N PRO A 58 15.32 -11.32 7.44
CA PRO A 58 15.33 -11.31 5.98
C PRO A 58 15.92 -9.98 5.46
N SER A 59 16.68 -10.07 4.37
CA SER A 59 17.45 -8.94 3.82
C SER A 59 16.59 -7.74 3.44
N HIS A 60 15.41 -7.97 2.86
CA HIS A 60 14.52 -6.91 2.41
C HIS A 60 14.01 -6.04 3.56
N SER A 61 13.44 -6.63 4.62
CA SER A 61 12.97 -5.82 5.76
C SER A 61 14.11 -5.29 6.62
N ARG A 62 15.30 -5.91 6.59
CA ARG A 62 16.51 -5.32 7.20
C ARG A 62 16.90 -4.03 6.48
N ASN A 63 16.86 -4.01 5.15
CA ASN A 63 17.16 -2.81 4.37
C ASN A 63 16.13 -1.70 4.65
N ASP A 64 14.85 -2.06 4.74
CA ASP A 64 13.79 -1.12 5.15
C ASP A 64 14.05 -0.57 6.55
N LEU A 65 14.38 -1.42 7.52
CA LEU A 65 14.69 -1.01 8.89
C LEU A 65 15.84 0.01 8.94
N ILE A 66 16.95 -0.27 8.25
CA ILE A 66 18.13 0.61 8.24
C ILE A 66 17.79 1.95 7.56
N ALA A 67 17.12 1.91 6.41
CA ALA A 67 16.77 3.12 5.66
C ALA A 67 15.74 3.97 6.42
N ALA A 68 14.69 3.35 6.94
CA ALA A 68 13.64 4.02 7.70
C ALA A 68 14.17 4.65 8.99
N SER A 69 15.04 3.94 9.74
CA SER A 69 15.71 4.49 10.92
C SER A 69 16.48 5.77 10.59
N ARG A 70 17.27 5.74 9.50
CA ARG A 70 18.05 6.92 9.05
C ARG A 70 17.13 8.06 8.63
N LEU A 71 16.08 7.77 7.87
CA LEU A 71 15.11 8.77 7.44
C LEU A 71 14.41 9.43 8.63
N ALA A 72 13.97 8.65 9.62
CA ALA A 72 13.31 9.17 10.81
C ALA A 72 14.26 10.07 11.64
N VAL A 73 15.51 9.63 11.86
CA VAL A 73 16.52 10.44 12.56
C VAL A 73 16.81 11.74 11.81
N ASN A 74 17.06 11.67 10.50
CA ASN A 74 17.35 12.85 9.70
C ASN A 74 16.17 13.83 9.62
N SER A 75 14.95 13.31 9.81
CA SER A 75 13.71 14.10 9.77
C SER A 75 13.26 14.55 11.14
N ASP A 76 14.00 14.25 12.21
CA ASP A 76 13.64 14.54 13.60
C ASP A 76 12.24 13.99 13.98
N LEU A 77 11.99 12.72 13.64
CA LEU A 77 10.74 12.02 13.93
C LEU A 77 10.94 10.92 14.97
N ARG A 78 9.91 10.72 15.79
CA ARG A 78 9.82 9.53 16.65
C ARG A 78 9.72 8.29 15.78
N PHE A 79 10.46 7.25 16.16
CA PHE A 79 10.54 6.02 15.38
C PHE A 79 10.28 4.78 16.22
N LEU A 80 9.34 3.95 15.77
CA LEU A 80 8.96 2.69 16.36
C LEU A 80 9.41 1.54 15.46
N VAL A 81 10.14 0.58 16.03
CA VAL A 81 10.52 -0.65 15.33
C VAL A 81 9.72 -1.80 15.92
N MET A 82 8.82 -2.37 15.12
CA MET A 82 8.00 -3.52 15.53
C MET A 82 8.73 -4.82 15.21
N ASP A 83 9.02 -5.62 16.25
CA ASP A 83 9.54 -6.98 16.06
C ASP A 83 8.40 -7.93 15.66
N LEU A 84 8.42 -8.38 14.41
CA LEU A 84 7.43 -9.33 13.91
C LEU A 84 7.68 -10.72 14.49
N LYS A 85 6.86 -11.06 15.48
CA LYS A 85 6.71 -12.41 16.01
C LYS A 85 5.49 -13.10 15.39
N PRO A 86 5.51 -14.45 15.25
CA PRO A 86 4.31 -15.20 14.88
C PRO A 86 3.16 -14.87 15.84
N ALA A 87 1.94 -14.78 15.30
CA ALA A 87 0.78 -14.42 16.11
C ALA A 87 0.55 -15.45 17.24
N GLY A 88 0.37 -14.96 18.46
CA GLY A 88 0.26 -15.80 19.65
C GLY A 88 -1.08 -16.52 19.69
N LYS A 89 -1.10 -17.86 19.52
CA LYS A 89 -2.35 -18.65 19.35
C LYS A 89 -3.40 -18.51 20.48
N SER A 90 -3.01 -18.03 21.66
CA SER A 90 -3.88 -17.90 22.84
C SER A 90 -4.20 -16.46 23.26
N SER A 91 -3.66 -15.44 22.58
CA SER A 91 -3.91 -14.04 22.94
C SER A 91 -5.38 -13.65 22.71
N GLN A 92 -5.88 -12.64 23.44
CA GLN A 92 -7.22 -12.08 23.23
C GLN A 92 -7.38 -11.61 21.78
N PHE A 93 -6.34 -10.96 21.23
CA PHE A 93 -6.28 -10.56 19.84
C PHE A 93 -6.48 -11.76 18.90
N SER A 94 -5.69 -12.83 19.05
CA SER A 94 -5.79 -13.99 18.16
C SER A 94 -7.17 -14.66 18.18
N LYS A 95 -7.86 -14.67 19.33
CA LYS A 95 -9.24 -15.17 19.43
C LYS A 95 -10.23 -14.28 18.67
N ALA A 96 -10.10 -12.95 18.82
CA ALA A 96 -10.93 -12.00 18.09
C ALA A 96 -10.66 -12.08 16.58
N TYR A 97 -9.39 -12.05 16.20
CA TYR A 97 -8.92 -12.13 14.82
C TYR A 97 -9.44 -13.41 14.14
N ALA A 98 -9.30 -14.58 14.76
CA ALA A 98 -9.80 -15.84 14.19
C ALA A 98 -11.34 -15.88 14.05
N LYS A 99 -12.07 -15.15 14.89
CA LYS A 99 -13.53 -15.03 14.80
C LYS A 99 -13.96 -14.07 13.69
N THR A 100 -13.19 -13.01 13.47
CA THR A 100 -13.45 -12.00 12.42
C THR A 100 -13.06 -12.51 11.04
N PHE A 101 -11.91 -13.19 10.94
CA PHE A 101 -11.27 -13.59 9.69
C PHE A 101 -11.27 -15.12 9.54
N THR A 102 -12.44 -15.69 9.24
CA THR A 102 -12.68 -17.14 9.26
C THR A 102 -12.24 -17.89 8.00
N GLY A 103 -12.16 -17.21 6.86
CA GLY A 103 -11.85 -17.83 5.55
C GLY A 103 -10.63 -17.24 4.84
N TRP A 104 -10.13 -16.11 5.29
CA TRP A 104 -8.98 -15.43 4.71
C TRP A 104 -8.27 -14.62 5.79
N ALA A 105 -6.94 -14.61 5.73
CA ALA A 105 -6.06 -13.79 6.54
C ALA A 105 -4.83 -13.45 5.69
N ARG A 106 -4.44 -12.19 5.66
CA ARG A 106 -3.26 -11.68 4.97
C ARG A 106 -2.05 -11.69 5.89
N PHE A 107 -2.06 -10.93 6.98
CA PHE A 107 -0.87 -10.75 7.80
C PHE A 107 -1.16 -10.63 9.32
N PRO A 108 -1.65 -11.72 9.97
CA PRO A 108 -2.02 -11.72 11.39
C PRO A 108 -0.93 -11.21 12.33
N ALA A 109 0.33 -11.52 12.04
CA ALA A 109 1.47 -11.10 12.86
C ALA A 109 1.62 -9.58 12.91
N LEU A 110 1.46 -8.89 11.77
CA LEU A 110 1.55 -7.43 11.71
C LEU A 110 0.33 -6.78 12.37
N ALA A 111 -0.86 -7.33 12.16
CA ALA A 111 -2.08 -6.85 12.81
C ALA A 111 -1.99 -6.98 14.35
N GLU A 112 -1.43 -8.09 14.85
CA GLU A 112 -1.18 -8.26 16.29
C GLU A 112 -0.10 -7.30 16.81
N SER A 113 0.95 -7.03 16.03
CA SER A 113 1.93 -5.99 16.37
C SER A 113 1.28 -4.61 16.46
N PHE A 114 0.37 -4.25 15.55
CA PHE A 114 -0.37 -2.99 15.66
C PHE A 114 -1.21 -2.93 16.92
N TYR A 115 -1.95 -4.01 17.23
CA TYR A 115 -2.77 -4.09 18.44
C TYR A 115 -1.95 -3.94 19.73
N LYS A 116 -0.69 -4.38 19.74
CA LYS A 116 0.19 -4.30 20.92
C LYS A 116 0.91 -2.97 21.05
N GLU A 117 1.35 -2.39 19.93
CA GLU A 117 2.30 -1.28 19.92
C GLU A 117 1.65 0.08 19.65
N LEU A 118 0.47 0.10 19.01
CA LEU A 118 -0.27 1.34 18.75
C LEU A 118 -1.17 1.69 19.92
N ALA A 119 -1.44 2.99 20.08
CA ALA A 119 -2.46 3.44 21.02
C ALA A 119 -3.85 2.92 20.60
N PRO A 120 -4.74 2.55 21.54
CA PRO A 120 -6.07 2.01 21.22
C PRO A 120 -6.98 2.94 20.41
N ASP A 121 -6.77 4.25 20.51
CA ASP A 121 -7.42 5.29 19.73
C ASP A 121 -6.50 5.83 18.62
N GLY A 122 -5.44 5.11 18.28
CA GLY A 122 -4.47 5.50 17.27
C GLY A 122 -5.07 5.56 15.87
N GLN A 123 -4.42 6.32 15.00
CA GLN A 123 -4.68 6.37 13.56
C GLN A 123 -3.42 5.99 12.82
N VAL A 124 -3.55 5.21 11.75
CA VAL A 124 -2.41 4.71 10.96
C VAL A 124 -2.57 5.02 9.48
N ALA A 125 -1.61 5.75 8.92
CA ALA A 125 -1.51 5.92 7.47
C ALA A 125 -0.87 4.69 6.83
N ILE A 126 -1.62 4.05 5.93
CA ILE A 126 -1.15 2.95 5.08
C ILE A 126 -0.91 3.48 3.68
N LEU A 127 0.35 3.40 3.24
CA LEU A 127 0.86 4.09 2.06
C LEU A 127 0.83 3.21 0.79
N LEU A 128 -0.19 2.35 0.68
CA LEU A 128 -0.41 1.45 -0.45
C LEU A 128 -1.35 2.08 -1.48
N GLY A 129 -1.24 1.66 -2.74
CA GLY A 129 -2.10 2.12 -3.84
C GLY A 129 -1.41 2.99 -4.90
N PRO A 130 -0.43 3.86 -4.59
CA PRO A 130 0.12 4.73 -5.63
C PRO A 130 1.01 4.00 -6.65
N GLU A 131 1.26 2.70 -6.45
CA GLU A 131 1.85 1.83 -7.47
C GLU A 131 1.04 1.81 -8.78
N ILE A 132 -0.28 2.08 -8.72
CA ILE A 132 -1.12 2.31 -9.91
C ILE A 132 -0.50 3.37 -10.83
N GLY A 133 -0.06 4.49 -10.25
CA GLY A 133 0.53 5.62 -10.97
C GLY A 133 2.00 5.42 -11.34
N THR A 134 2.62 4.30 -10.97
CA THR A 134 4.04 4.01 -11.26
C THR A 134 4.28 2.69 -12.00
N VAL A 135 3.29 2.25 -12.77
CA VAL A 135 3.38 1.08 -13.68
C VAL A 135 3.64 -0.22 -12.91
N PHE A 136 2.67 -0.64 -12.09
CA PHE A 136 2.78 -1.92 -11.35
C PHE A 136 3.04 -3.11 -12.29
N TYR A 137 2.20 -3.30 -13.30
CA TYR A 137 2.46 -4.28 -14.37
C TYR A 137 3.35 -3.66 -15.43
N ARG A 138 4.61 -4.07 -15.53
CA ARG A 138 5.55 -3.51 -16.52
C ARG A 138 5.34 -4.07 -17.91
N GLU A 139 4.97 -5.33 -18.01
CA GLU A 139 4.65 -5.99 -19.26
C GLU A 139 3.28 -5.55 -19.77
N ARG A 140 3.27 -4.89 -20.93
CA ARG A 140 2.09 -4.27 -21.57
C ARG A 140 1.68 -4.93 -22.88
N ASP A 141 2.09 -6.17 -23.13
CA ASP A 141 1.70 -6.90 -24.34
C ASP A 141 0.15 -7.04 -24.40
N PRO A 142 -0.51 -6.47 -25.41
CA PRO A 142 -1.96 -6.60 -25.59
C PRO A 142 -2.43 -8.04 -25.71
N SER A 143 -1.57 -8.97 -26.16
CA SER A 143 -1.89 -10.40 -26.24
C SER A 143 -2.27 -11.01 -24.90
N LEU A 144 -1.86 -10.38 -23.79
CA LEU A 144 -2.15 -10.80 -22.42
C LEU A 144 -3.49 -10.27 -21.88
N LEU A 145 -4.22 -9.46 -22.64
CA LEU A 145 -5.58 -9.04 -22.28
C LEU A 145 -6.59 -10.14 -22.63
N ASN A 146 -6.42 -11.29 -21.98
CA ASN A 146 -7.32 -12.42 -22.02
C ASN A 146 -7.35 -13.05 -20.62
N ALA A 147 -8.32 -13.93 -20.36
CA ALA A 147 -8.53 -14.50 -19.02
C ALA A 147 -7.27 -15.15 -18.43
N ARG A 148 -6.48 -15.89 -19.23
CA ARG A 148 -5.23 -16.52 -18.79
C ARG A 148 -4.13 -15.50 -18.52
N GLY A 149 -3.97 -14.51 -19.41
CA GLY A 149 -2.99 -13.44 -19.23
C GLY A 149 -3.28 -12.56 -18.01
N LEU A 150 -4.55 -12.29 -17.71
CA LEU A 150 -4.95 -11.61 -16.47
C LEU A 150 -4.73 -12.50 -15.24
N ALA A 151 -4.92 -13.82 -15.33
CA ALA A 151 -4.70 -14.74 -14.22
C ALA A 151 -3.23 -14.79 -13.79
N THR A 152 -2.29 -14.80 -14.75
CA THR A 152 -0.85 -14.76 -14.47
C THR A 152 -0.39 -13.40 -13.92
N LYS A 153 -1.09 -12.30 -14.27
CA LYS A 153 -0.87 -10.98 -13.65
C LYS A 153 -1.48 -10.90 -12.24
N PHE A 154 -2.59 -11.59 -11.98
CA PHE A 154 -3.25 -11.59 -10.68
C PHE A 154 -2.40 -12.28 -9.61
N THR A 155 -1.85 -13.45 -9.92
CA THR A 155 -1.05 -14.27 -8.99
C THR A 155 0.14 -14.95 -9.67
N GLN A 156 1.22 -15.14 -8.90
CA GLN A 156 2.41 -15.89 -9.34
C GLN A 156 2.39 -17.37 -8.89
N SER A 157 1.36 -17.79 -8.15
CA SER A 157 1.20 -19.18 -7.73
C SER A 157 0.48 -20.01 -8.80
N SER A 158 0.41 -21.33 -8.57
CA SER A 158 -0.40 -22.25 -9.38
C SER A 158 -1.90 -21.90 -9.42
N PHE A 159 -2.36 -20.99 -8.55
CA PHE A 159 -3.72 -20.46 -8.59
C PHE A 159 -4.02 -19.71 -9.90
N SER A 160 -3.01 -19.26 -10.64
CA SER A 160 -3.18 -18.68 -11.99
C SER A 160 -3.80 -19.66 -12.99
N GLU A 161 -3.64 -20.97 -12.77
CA GLU A 161 -4.22 -22.03 -13.61
C GLU A 161 -5.58 -22.52 -13.11
N ASN A 162 -6.13 -21.91 -12.05
CA ASN A 162 -7.42 -22.31 -11.50
C ASN A 162 -8.55 -21.99 -12.49
N THR A 163 -9.38 -23.00 -12.79
CA THR A 163 -10.45 -22.88 -13.79
C THR A 163 -11.54 -21.89 -13.40
N ASP A 164 -11.83 -21.74 -12.11
CA ASP A 164 -12.82 -20.77 -11.64
C ASP A 164 -12.29 -19.33 -11.74
N LEU A 165 -11.01 -19.11 -11.43
CA LEU A 165 -10.35 -17.82 -11.66
C LEU A 165 -10.37 -17.44 -13.14
N ILE A 166 -9.98 -18.36 -14.02
CA ILE A 166 -9.98 -18.10 -15.48
C ILE A 166 -11.39 -17.75 -15.95
N ARG A 167 -12.41 -18.53 -15.55
CA ARG A 167 -13.81 -18.24 -15.89
C ARG A 167 -14.28 -16.89 -15.36
N TYR A 168 -13.92 -16.53 -14.12
CA TYR A 168 -14.24 -15.22 -13.56
C TYR A 168 -13.59 -14.08 -14.36
N LEU A 169 -12.34 -14.24 -14.77
CA LEU A 169 -11.62 -13.22 -15.53
C LEU A 169 -12.16 -13.08 -16.96
N ASP A 170 -12.68 -14.16 -17.54
CA ASP A 170 -13.39 -14.11 -18.82
C ASP A 170 -14.66 -13.25 -18.71
N LEU A 171 -15.47 -13.48 -17.67
CA LEU A 171 -16.64 -12.65 -17.36
C LEU A 171 -16.26 -11.20 -17.05
N TYR A 172 -15.14 -10.98 -16.35
CA TYR A 172 -14.63 -9.64 -16.06
C TYR A 172 -14.29 -8.88 -17.35
N ILE A 173 -13.60 -9.52 -18.30
CA ILE A 173 -13.25 -8.91 -19.59
C ILE A 173 -14.52 -8.57 -20.38
N ASP A 174 -15.47 -9.50 -20.47
CA ASP A 174 -16.75 -9.29 -21.17
C ASP A 174 -17.56 -8.14 -20.55
N TYR A 175 -17.62 -8.09 -19.21
CA TYR A 175 -18.34 -7.06 -18.47
C TYR A 175 -17.70 -5.67 -18.60
N THR A 176 -16.38 -5.59 -18.42
CA THR A 176 -15.67 -4.31 -18.39
C THR A 176 -15.41 -3.74 -19.77
N GLN A 177 -15.42 -4.58 -20.81
CA GLN A 177 -15.15 -4.19 -22.19
C GLN A 177 -13.86 -3.36 -22.31
N LEU A 178 -12.81 -3.75 -21.56
CA LEU A 178 -11.56 -3.00 -21.44
C LEU A 178 -11.00 -2.64 -22.83
N ASP A 179 -10.87 -1.35 -23.08
CA ASP A 179 -10.36 -0.81 -24.34
C ASP A 179 -8.84 -0.58 -24.26
N MET A 180 -8.12 -1.13 -25.23
CA MET A 180 -6.67 -0.91 -25.43
C MET A 180 -6.41 0.14 -26.52
N GLY A 181 -7.45 0.71 -27.11
CA GLY A 181 -7.37 1.72 -28.15
C GLY A 181 -6.82 3.05 -27.64
N GLU A 182 -6.44 3.91 -28.58
CA GLU A 182 -5.85 5.24 -28.28
C GLU A 182 -6.82 6.18 -27.53
N GLN A 183 -8.11 5.83 -27.46
CA GLN A 183 -9.13 6.61 -26.74
C GLN A 183 -9.28 6.20 -25.27
N ALA A 184 -8.62 5.11 -24.83
CA ALA A 184 -8.68 4.68 -23.44
C ALA A 184 -8.00 5.72 -22.54
N ILE A 185 -8.75 6.24 -21.56
CA ILE A 185 -8.26 7.24 -20.60
C ILE A 185 -7.13 6.65 -19.74
N PHE A 186 -7.23 5.37 -19.38
CA PHE A 186 -6.23 4.64 -18.62
C PHE A 186 -5.95 3.28 -19.24
N HIS A 187 -4.72 2.81 -19.12
CA HIS A 187 -4.33 1.51 -19.63
C HIS A 187 -5.06 0.38 -18.86
N PRO A 188 -5.67 -0.61 -19.55
CA PRO A 188 -6.41 -1.71 -18.93
C PRO A 188 -5.72 -2.46 -17.79
N PHE A 189 -4.42 -2.75 -17.89
CA PHE A 189 -3.68 -3.38 -16.79
C PHE A 189 -3.57 -2.51 -15.52
N ASP A 190 -3.61 -1.18 -15.63
CA ASP A 190 -3.63 -0.31 -14.45
C ASP A 190 -5.00 -0.40 -13.74
N LEU A 191 -6.08 -0.38 -14.53
CA LEU A 191 -7.45 -0.58 -14.03
C LEU A 191 -7.60 -1.97 -13.40
N PHE A 192 -7.12 -3.00 -14.08
CA PHE A 192 -7.15 -4.37 -13.56
C PHE A 192 -6.38 -4.50 -12.24
N TYR A 193 -5.20 -3.89 -12.11
CA TYR A 193 -4.45 -3.88 -10.85
C TYR A 193 -5.25 -3.23 -9.72
N TRP A 194 -5.88 -2.09 -10.00
CA TRP A 194 -6.69 -1.36 -9.05
C TRP A 194 -7.92 -2.15 -8.61
N GLU A 195 -8.69 -2.67 -9.56
CA GLU A 195 -9.98 -3.31 -9.31
C GLU A 195 -9.88 -4.73 -8.78
N SER A 196 -8.79 -5.45 -9.06
CA SER A 196 -8.62 -6.83 -8.62
C SER A 196 -7.66 -6.95 -7.44
N ARG A 197 -6.41 -6.51 -7.60
CA ARG A 197 -5.36 -6.79 -6.63
C ARG A 197 -5.42 -5.83 -5.44
N LEU A 198 -5.59 -4.53 -5.67
CA LEU A 198 -5.71 -3.58 -4.56
C LEU A 198 -7.00 -3.78 -3.78
N SER A 199 -8.12 -4.02 -4.45
CA SER A 199 -9.42 -4.27 -3.81
C SER A 199 -9.47 -5.57 -2.97
N SER A 200 -8.59 -6.55 -3.23
CA SER A 200 -8.51 -7.79 -2.48
C SER A 200 -7.34 -7.80 -1.49
N TRP A 201 -6.11 -7.75 -1.99
CA TRP A 201 -4.90 -7.84 -1.17
C TRP A 201 -4.73 -6.62 -0.27
N ALA A 202 -4.90 -5.41 -0.80
CA ALA A 202 -4.69 -4.20 0.00
C ALA A 202 -5.84 -3.99 0.99
N ALA A 203 -7.08 -4.07 0.51
CA ALA A 203 -8.28 -3.98 1.35
C ALA A 203 -8.28 -4.98 2.52
N GLY A 204 -7.82 -6.20 2.25
CA GLY A 204 -7.65 -7.19 3.31
C GLY A 204 -6.65 -6.76 4.39
N GLY A 205 -5.54 -6.12 4.00
CA GLY A 205 -4.62 -5.55 4.98
C GLY A 205 -5.29 -4.46 5.82
N TYR A 206 -6.05 -3.56 5.19
CA TYR A 206 -6.73 -2.46 5.90
C TYR A 206 -7.70 -3.00 6.94
N ALA A 207 -8.55 -3.97 6.56
CA ALA A 207 -9.52 -4.58 7.47
C ALA A 207 -8.85 -5.23 8.69
N GLU A 208 -7.68 -5.84 8.52
CA GLU A 208 -6.92 -6.40 9.65
C GLU A 208 -6.37 -5.31 10.58
N TYR A 209 -5.89 -4.21 10.02
CA TYR A 209 -5.30 -3.11 10.80
C TYR A 209 -6.35 -2.29 11.55
N GLU A 210 -7.58 -2.22 11.03
CA GLU A 210 -8.75 -1.61 11.70
C GLU A 210 -9.14 -2.33 13.01
N MET A 211 -8.62 -3.53 13.27
CA MET A 211 -8.75 -4.14 14.60
C MET A 211 -7.93 -3.44 15.68
N ALA A 212 -6.98 -2.56 15.31
CA ALA A 212 -6.03 -1.93 16.21
C ALA A 212 -6.02 -0.40 16.13
N ALA A 213 -6.25 0.19 14.97
CA ALA A 213 -6.20 1.62 14.74
C ALA A 213 -7.06 2.03 13.54
N ASP A 214 -7.52 3.28 13.50
CA ASP A 214 -8.23 3.79 12.33
C ASP A 214 -7.28 3.92 11.15
N VAL A 215 -7.61 3.31 10.02
CA VAL A 215 -6.78 3.29 8.82
C VAL A 215 -7.06 4.52 7.96
N ILE A 216 -5.99 5.25 7.63
CA ILE A 216 -6.02 6.38 6.69
C ILE A 216 -5.26 5.96 5.43
N LEU A 217 -5.80 6.29 4.26
CA LEU A 217 -5.22 5.94 2.94
C LEU A 217 -4.89 7.21 2.15
N PRO A 218 -3.78 7.91 2.43
CA PRO A 218 -3.51 9.25 1.90
C PRO A 218 -3.42 9.31 0.37
N PHE A 219 -2.96 8.21 -0.26
CA PHE A 219 -2.84 8.12 -1.72
C PHE A 219 -4.14 7.75 -2.43
N ASN A 220 -5.16 7.26 -1.71
CA ASN A 220 -6.37 6.71 -2.30
C ASN A 220 -7.40 7.80 -2.64
N THR A 221 -7.00 8.75 -3.49
CA THR A 221 -7.86 9.79 -4.04
C THR A 221 -7.58 9.99 -5.52
N ARG A 222 -8.63 10.28 -6.30
CA ARG A 222 -8.50 10.63 -7.72
C ARG A 222 -7.61 11.86 -7.92
N ARG A 223 -7.58 12.79 -6.96
CA ARG A 223 -6.77 14.02 -7.03
C ARG A 223 -5.26 13.75 -7.02
N ILE A 224 -4.85 12.56 -6.57
CA ILE A 224 -3.45 12.09 -6.62
C ILE A 224 -3.27 11.10 -7.76
N LEU A 225 -4.13 10.09 -7.84
CA LEU A 225 -3.97 8.98 -8.78
C LEU A 225 -4.13 9.41 -10.25
N VAL A 226 -5.10 10.28 -10.56
CA VAL A 226 -5.36 10.71 -11.95
C VAL A 226 -4.17 11.50 -12.51
N PRO A 227 -3.63 12.54 -11.83
CA PRO A 227 -2.43 13.23 -12.33
C PRO A 227 -1.21 12.32 -12.53
N MET A 228 -1.07 11.27 -11.70
CA MET A 228 -0.01 10.27 -11.87
C MET A 228 -0.27 9.36 -13.08
N LEU A 229 -1.53 8.96 -13.30
CA LEU A 229 -1.94 8.10 -14.41
C LEU A 229 -1.91 8.81 -15.77
N GLU A 230 -2.16 10.13 -15.81
CA GLU A 230 -2.10 10.98 -17.01
C GLU A 230 -0.67 11.20 -17.53
N GLN A 231 0.35 10.87 -16.74
CA GLN A 231 1.73 10.90 -17.22
C GLN A 231 1.97 9.84 -18.29
N SER A 232 2.90 10.11 -19.22
CA SER A 232 3.29 9.12 -20.22
C SER A 232 3.80 7.82 -19.58
N PHE A 233 3.66 6.69 -20.27
CA PHE A 233 4.13 5.40 -19.79
C PHE A 233 5.59 5.45 -19.31
N GLU A 234 6.48 6.06 -20.11
CA GLU A 234 7.90 6.23 -19.78
C GLU A 234 8.11 7.11 -18.54
N ALA A 235 7.36 8.21 -18.39
CA ALA A 235 7.46 9.08 -17.23
C ALA A 235 7.05 8.34 -15.94
N ARG A 236 5.98 7.54 -15.99
CA ARG A 236 5.52 6.72 -14.85
C ARG A 236 6.51 5.60 -14.53
N LEU A 237 7.04 4.91 -15.54
CA LEU A 237 8.02 3.83 -15.39
C LEU A 237 9.28 4.34 -14.68
N ASN A 238 9.71 5.55 -15.03
CA ASN A 238 10.84 6.24 -14.39
C ASN A 238 10.49 6.92 -13.06
N LYS A 239 9.24 6.81 -12.59
CA LYS A 239 8.72 7.44 -11.37
C LYS A 239 8.97 8.95 -11.34
N SER A 240 8.76 9.64 -12.45
CA SER A 240 9.12 11.05 -12.63
C SER A 240 8.41 11.98 -11.62
N VAL A 241 7.15 11.71 -11.29
CA VAL A 241 6.42 12.44 -10.24
C VAL A 241 7.14 12.31 -8.90
N TYR A 242 7.54 11.10 -8.51
CA TYR A 242 8.24 10.87 -7.25
C TYR A 242 9.63 11.49 -7.22
N ARG A 243 10.37 11.41 -8.33
CA ARG A 243 11.67 12.07 -8.46
C ARG A 243 11.56 13.58 -8.28
N THR A 244 10.52 14.19 -8.85
CA THR A 244 10.25 15.62 -8.68
C THR A 244 10.02 15.96 -7.20
N ILE A 245 9.15 15.22 -6.52
CA ILE A 245 8.83 15.44 -5.10
C ILE A 245 10.08 15.23 -4.22
N LEU A 246 10.87 14.20 -4.51
CA LEU A 246 12.08 13.90 -3.75
C LEU A 246 13.30 14.74 -4.16
N HIS A 247 13.13 15.68 -5.09
CA HIS A 247 14.20 16.51 -5.64
C HIS A 247 15.40 15.68 -6.18
N LEU A 248 15.11 14.57 -6.84
CA LEU A 248 16.08 13.67 -7.46
C LEU A 248 16.12 13.91 -8.96
N HIS A 249 17.25 14.42 -9.46
CA HIS A 249 17.51 14.61 -10.88
C HIS A 249 18.10 13.34 -11.52
#